data_AF-A0A973CGK7-F1
#
_entry.id   AF-A0A973CGK7-F1
#
_cell.length_a   1.000
_cell.length_b   1.000
_cell.length_c   1.000
_cell.angle_alpha   90.00
_cell.angle_beta   90.00
_cell.angle_gamma   90.00
#
_symmetry.space_group_name_H-M   'P 1'
#
loop_
_entity.id
_entity.type
_entity.pdbx_description
1 polymer ?
#
loop_
_entity_poly.entity_id
_entity_poly.type
_entity_poly.pdbx_seq_one_letter_code
_entity_poly.pdbx_strand_id
1 'polypeptide(L)'
;MSYDISQVSDNAENVKDIADLAQNSVSEMNENISDLVDNFGSLTKDIQQSSEAGNNLKTTSDKVKQVLDVITGISEQTNLLALNAAIEAARAGESGRGFAVVADEVRQLSKRTQQATIEINKMIENLDQTSNELIKSVESNISSTGEMLKDAENIKFSMNNMSGYFQDLSVKTNDISTAAMSQISVSQQLATSLGIFSESSEQSLMSLTVLNKDKESLIAVSVQLDDCLANYKHS
;
A
#
# COMPACT_ATOMS: atom_id res chain seq x y z
N MET A 1 -27.03 -31.50 -17.97
CA MET A 1 -26.80 -31.91 -16.56
C MET A 1 -25.37 -32.32 -16.30
N SER A 2 -24.88 -33.50 -16.71
CA SER A 2 -23.49 -33.88 -16.39
C SER A 2 -22.43 -32.94 -16.98
N TYR A 3 -22.69 -32.39 -18.18
CA TYR A 3 -21.85 -31.38 -18.82
C TYR A 3 -21.83 -30.07 -18.04
N ASP A 4 -23.00 -29.54 -17.66
CA ASP A 4 -23.12 -28.28 -16.93
C ASP A 4 -22.48 -28.37 -15.52
N ILE A 5 -22.60 -29.52 -14.85
CA ILE A 5 -21.97 -29.75 -13.53
C ILE A 5 -20.45 -29.85 -13.67
N SER A 6 -19.94 -30.48 -14.74
CA SER A 6 -18.50 -30.48 -15.04
C SER A 6 -17.99 -29.04 -15.23
N GLN A 7 -18.73 -28.23 -15.98
CA GLN A 7 -18.37 -26.83 -16.19
C GLN A 7 -18.36 -26.02 -14.87
N VAL A 8 -19.25 -26.32 -13.91
CA VAL A 8 -19.21 -25.71 -12.57
C VAL A 8 -17.94 -26.11 -11.82
N SER A 9 -17.51 -27.37 -11.90
CA SER A 9 -16.25 -27.83 -11.29
C SER A 9 -15.04 -27.12 -11.91
N ASP A 10 -14.98 -27.06 -13.24
CA ASP A 10 -13.87 -26.41 -13.96
C ASP A 10 -13.81 -24.91 -13.65
N ASN A 11 -14.97 -24.25 -13.58
CA ASN A 11 -15.05 -22.85 -13.17
C ASN A 11 -14.59 -22.64 -11.73
N ALA A 12 -14.92 -23.57 -10.81
CA ALA A 12 -14.40 -23.52 -9.46
C ALA A 12 -12.87 -23.64 -9.49
N GLU A 13 -12.29 -24.63 -10.16
CA GLU A 13 -10.83 -24.75 -10.25
C GLU A 13 -10.15 -23.47 -10.77
N ASN A 14 -10.70 -22.85 -11.82
CA ASN A 14 -10.20 -21.55 -12.32
C ASN A 14 -10.28 -20.42 -11.29
N VAL A 15 -11.37 -20.33 -10.50
CA VAL A 15 -11.51 -19.31 -9.44
C VAL A 15 -10.48 -19.53 -8.34
N LYS A 16 -10.17 -20.78 -8.02
CA LYS A 16 -9.14 -21.14 -7.04
C LYS A 16 -7.76 -20.67 -7.50
N ASP A 17 -7.40 -20.95 -8.75
CA ASP A 17 -6.13 -20.51 -9.33
C ASP A 17 -5.99 -18.97 -9.28
N ILE A 18 -7.07 -18.25 -9.58
CA ILE A 18 -7.10 -16.78 -9.47
C ILE A 18 -6.92 -16.33 -8.01
N ALA A 19 -7.56 -17.02 -7.05
CA ALA A 19 -7.40 -16.72 -5.63
C ALA A 19 -5.95 -16.94 -5.15
N ASP A 20 -5.31 -18.02 -5.59
CA ASP A 20 -3.92 -18.34 -5.26
C ASP A 20 -2.95 -17.33 -5.89
N LEU A 21 -3.18 -16.90 -7.14
CA LEU A 21 -2.43 -15.81 -7.77
C LEU A 21 -2.59 -14.48 -7.02
N ALA A 22 -3.81 -14.14 -6.62
CA ALA A 22 -4.07 -12.92 -5.89
C ALA A 22 -3.46 -12.95 -4.48
N GLN A 23 -3.39 -14.14 -3.85
CA GLN A 23 -2.67 -14.35 -2.59
C GLN A 23 -1.17 -14.10 -2.72
N ASN A 24 -0.55 -14.52 -3.83
CA ASN A 24 0.85 -14.19 -4.13
C ASN A 24 1.05 -12.67 -4.30
N SER A 25 0.15 -12.00 -5.03
CA SER A 25 0.20 -10.54 -5.18
C SER A 25 0.06 -9.81 -3.84
N VAL A 26 -0.79 -10.30 -2.93
CA VAL A 26 -0.90 -9.74 -1.56
C VAL A 26 0.39 -9.94 -0.77
N SER A 27 1.07 -11.07 -0.92
CA SER A 27 2.38 -11.31 -0.30
C SER A 27 3.44 -10.32 -0.80
N GLU A 28 3.53 -10.12 -2.11
CA GLU A 28 4.45 -9.16 -2.73
C GLU A 28 4.14 -7.71 -2.28
N MET A 29 2.86 -7.35 -2.19
CA MET A 29 2.46 -6.04 -1.64
C MET A 29 2.87 -5.86 -0.18
N ASN A 30 2.79 -6.91 0.65
CA ASN A 30 3.25 -6.84 2.05
C ASN A 30 4.77 -6.63 2.14
N GLU A 31 5.55 -7.27 1.27
CA GLU A 31 7.01 -7.05 1.18
C GLU A 31 7.30 -5.60 0.78
N ASN A 32 6.67 -5.11 -0.29
CA ASN A 32 6.83 -3.72 -0.75
C ASN A 32 6.46 -2.69 0.34
N ILE A 33 5.41 -2.95 1.13
CA ILE A 33 5.04 -2.08 2.25
C ILE A 33 6.06 -2.15 3.39
N SER A 34 6.67 -3.31 3.64
CA SER A 34 7.76 -3.41 4.61
C SER A 34 8.95 -2.56 4.19
N ASP A 35 9.38 -2.67 2.93
CA ASP A 35 10.48 -1.86 2.38
C ASP A 35 10.16 -0.36 2.44
N LEU A 36 8.91 0.02 2.19
CA LEU A 36 8.44 1.41 2.28
C LEU A 36 8.53 1.94 3.71
N VAL A 37 8.19 1.14 4.72
CA VAL A 37 8.34 1.51 6.14
C VAL A 37 9.81 1.71 6.50
N ASP A 38 10.70 0.82 6.06
CA ASP A 38 12.14 0.93 6.31
C ASP A 38 12.76 2.17 5.63
N ASN A 39 12.32 2.47 4.41
CA ASN A 39 12.70 3.68 3.68
C ASN A 39 12.25 4.94 4.42
N PHE A 40 11.03 4.97 4.96
CA PHE A 40 10.56 6.09 5.77
C PHE A 40 11.30 6.21 7.11
N GLY A 41 11.69 5.09 7.72
CA GLY A 41 12.57 5.10 8.90
C GLY A 41 13.91 5.78 8.60
N SER A 42 14.51 5.46 7.44
CA SER A 42 15.75 6.09 6.97
C SER A 42 15.56 7.57 6.66
N LEU A 43 14.48 7.93 5.95
CA LEU A 43 14.14 9.32 5.64
C LEU A 43 13.96 10.17 6.91
N THR A 44 13.30 9.61 7.94
CA THR A 44 13.11 10.28 9.23
C THR A 44 14.46 10.63 9.87
N LYS A 45 15.43 9.71 9.80
CA LYS A 45 16.79 9.95 10.31
C LYS A 45 17.51 11.06 9.54
N ASP A 46 17.42 11.06 8.22
CA ASP A 46 18.04 12.08 7.37
C ASP A 46 17.43 13.48 7.62
N ILE A 47 16.11 13.53 7.83
CA ILE A 47 15.40 14.75 8.20
C ILE A 47 15.86 15.25 9.58
N GLN A 48 16.03 14.36 10.56
CA GLN A 48 16.53 14.73 11.88
C GLN A 48 17.95 15.31 11.82
N GLN A 49 18.84 14.70 11.03
CA GLN A 49 20.19 15.22 10.79
C GLN A 49 20.16 16.61 10.12
N SER A 50 19.25 16.82 9.18
CA SER A 50 19.06 18.13 8.53
C SER A 50 18.56 19.19 9.52
N SER A 51 17.68 18.82 10.46
CA SER A 51 17.25 19.70 11.55
C SER A 51 18.41 20.11 12.45
N GLU A 52 19.25 19.16 12.85
CA GLU A 52 20.44 19.41 13.68
C GLU A 52 21.43 20.32 12.95
N ALA A 53 21.67 20.09 11.66
CA ALA A 53 22.51 20.93 10.83
C ALA A 53 21.98 22.38 10.74
N GLY A 54 20.67 22.55 10.56
CA GLY A 54 20.02 23.87 10.57
C GLY A 54 20.18 24.59 11.92
N ASN A 55 19.97 23.90 13.03
CA ASN A 55 20.17 24.47 14.37
C ASN A 55 21.63 24.85 14.64
N ASN A 56 22.59 24.04 14.17
CA ASN A 56 24.01 24.34 14.25
C ASN A 56 24.39 25.56 13.41
N LEU A 57 23.81 25.71 12.22
CA LEU A 57 24.01 26.89 11.37
C LEU A 57 23.54 28.16 12.09
N LYS A 58 22.32 28.14 12.64
CA LYS A 58 21.75 29.24 13.44
C LYS A 58 22.66 29.64 14.61
N THR A 59 23.12 28.66 15.38
CA THR A 59 24.03 28.89 16.52
C THR A 59 25.36 29.48 16.06
N THR A 60 25.86 29.06 14.90
CA THR A 60 27.11 29.58 14.33
C THR A 60 26.95 31.01 13.83
N SER A 61 25.85 31.30 13.13
CA SER A 61 25.50 32.66 12.70
C SER A 61 25.42 33.64 13.88
N ASP A 62 24.79 33.24 14.99
CA ASP A 62 24.71 34.07 16.21
C ASP A 62 26.09 34.39 16.79
N LYS A 63 27.01 33.42 16.80
CA LYS A 63 28.40 33.64 17.22
C LYS A 63 29.13 34.59 16.28
N VAL A 64 28.91 34.47 14.97
CA VAL A 64 29.52 35.37 13.99
C VAL A 64 29.01 36.80 14.16
N LYS A 65 27.70 37.00 14.42
CA LYS A 65 27.13 38.32 14.74
C LYS A 65 27.84 38.96 15.94
N GLN A 66 28.02 38.22 17.03
CA GLN A 66 28.73 38.72 18.21
C GLN A 66 30.16 39.17 17.89
N VAL A 67 30.88 38.44 17.04
CA VAL A 67 32.22 38.82 16.60
C VAL A 67 32.18 40.08 15.72
N LEU A 68 31.21 40.20 14.83
CA LEU A 68 31.03 41.39 13.98
C LEU A 68 30.69 42.65 14.78
N ASP A 69 29.91 42.52 15.86
CA ASP A 69 29.62 43.62 16.78
C ASP A 69 30.91 44.13 17.45
N VAL A 70 31.79 43.22 17.88
CA VAL A 70 33.11 43.57 18.44
C VAL A 70 33.99 44.26 17.40
N ILE A 71 34.06 43.75 16.16
CA ILE A 71 34.86 44.36 15.09
C ILE A 71 34.33 45.75 14.75
N THR A 72 33.00 45.92 14.70
CA THR A 72 32.36 47.21 14.44
C THR A 72 32.73 48.21 15.54
N GLY A 73 32.68 47.79 16.82
CA GLY A 73 33.12 48.60 17.95
C GLY A 73 34.62 48.98 17.89
N ILE A 74 35.50 48.04 17.54
CA ILE A 74 36.94 48.31 17.34
C ILE A 74 37.14 49.33 16.22
N SER A 75 36.39 49.19 15.13
CA SER A 75 36.49 50.07 13.96
C SER A 75 36.00 51.49 14.28
N GLU A 76 34.93 51.64 15.07
CA GLU A 76 34.46 52.93 15.59
C GLU A 76 35.51 53.60 16.50
N GLN A 77 36.07 52.84 17.44
CA GLN A 77 37.11 53.33 18.34
C GLN A 77 38.37 53.75 17.55
N THR A 78 38.77 52.96 16.57
CA THR A 78 39.94 53.27 15.72
C THR A 78 39.69 54.52 14.88
N ASN A 79 38.48 54.69 14.34
CA ASN A 79 38.08 55.90 13.63
C ASN A 79 38.11 57.14 14.53
N LEU A 80 37.67 57.03 15.79
CA LEU A 80 37.74 58.12 16.77
C LEU A 80 39.19 58.44 17.19
N LEU A 81 40.03 57.44 17.39
CA LEU A 81 41.46 57.62 17.69
C LEU A 81 42.19 58.31 16.53
N ALA A 82 41.92 57.88 15.30
CA ALA A 82 42.46 58.49 14.09
C ALA A 82 42.03 59.95 13.93
N LEU A 83 40.76 60.26 14.24
CA LEU A 83 40.26 61.64 14.24
C LEU A 83 41.01 62.51 15.26
N ASN A 84 41.19 62.03 16.49
CA ASN A 84 41.94 62.76 17.51
C ASN A 84 43.40 62.97 17.10
N ALA A 85 44.03 61.97 16.48
CA ALA A 85 45.39 62.08 15.96
C ALA A 85 45.50 63.10 14.82
N ALA A 86 44.52 63.15 13.90
CA ALA A 86 44.46 64.14 12.83
C ALA A 86 44.31 65.57 13.38
N ILE A 87 43.50 65.76 14.42
CA ILE A 87 43.33 67.05 15.11
C ILE A 87 44.66 67.49 15.74
N GLU A 88 45.35 66.61 16.46
CA GLU A 88 46.61 66.96 17.13
C GLU A 88 47.75 67.18 16.11
N ALA A 89 47.77 66.43 15.02
CA ALA A 89 48.70 66.64 13.91
C ALA A 89 48.49 68.02 13.24
N ALA A 90 47.24 68.45 13.06
CA ALA A 90 46.93 69.80 12.57
C ALA A 90 47.39 70.89 13.56
N ARG A 91 47.29 70.63 14.87
CA ARG A 91 47.73 71.53 15.93
C ARG A 91 49.25 71.72 15.98
N ALA A 92 50.01 70.68 15.64
CA ALA A 92 51.47 70.72 15.54
C ALA A 92 52.00 71.43 14.26
N GLY A 93 51.13 71.89 13.37
CA GLY A 93 51.51 72.65 12.17
C GLY A 93 52.41 71.86 11.22
N GLU A 94 53.51 72.44 10.73
CA GLU A 94 54.42 71.77 9.81
C GLU A 94 55.07 70.51 10.40
N SER A 95 55.30 70.46 11.71
CA SER A 95 55.92 69.29 12.35
C SER A 95 54.97 68.08 12.40
N GLY A 96 53.66 68.29 12.27
CA GLY A 96 52.63 67.25 12.30
C GLY A 96 52.25 66.67 10.94
N ARG A 97 52.81 67.19 9.82
CA ARG A 97 52.38 66.83 8.46
C ARG A 97 52.42 65.34 8.16
N GLY A 98 53.48 64.64 8.58
CA GLY A 98 53.60 63.18 8.41
C GLY A 98 52.57 62.40 9.23
N PHE A 99 52.30 62.84 10.46
CA PHE A 99 51.28 62.23 11.32
C PHE A 99 49.86 62.44 10.79
N ALA A 100 49.57 63.59 10.18
CA ALA A 100 48.27 63.87 9.58
C ALA A 100 47.93 62.88 8.45
N VAL A 101 48.90 62.56 7.59
CA VAL A 101 48.71 61.58 6.50
C VAL A 101 48.42 60.19 7.06
N VAL A 102 49.16 59.75 8.08
CA VAL A 102 48.93 58.45 8.72
C VAL A 102 47.56 58.41 9.39
N ALA A 103 47.16 59.49 10.08
CA ALA A 103 45.86 59.57 10.73
C ALA A 103 44.70 59.47 9.73
N ASP A 104 44.79 60.12 8.57
CA ASP A 104 43.78 60.02 7.52
C ASP A 104 43.71 58.60 6.92
N GLU A 105 44.85 57.95 6.69
CA GLU A 105 44.90 56.58 6.17
C GLU A 105 44.25 55.58 7.15
N VAL A 106 44.56 55.69 8.46
CA VAL A 106 43.92 54.87 9.51
C VAL A 106 42.42 55.13 9.57
N ARG A 107 41.99 56.38 9.41
CA ARG A 107 40.57 56.74 9.37
C ARG A 107 39.86 56.12 8.17
N GLN A 108 40.49 56.15 6.99
CA GLN A 108 39.93 55.55 5.78
C GLN A 108 39.87 54.02 5.89
N LEU A 109 40.89 53.39 6.48
CA LEU A 109 40.90 51.95 6.75
C LEU A 109 39.77 51.56 7.70
N SER A 110 39.57 52.32 8.79
CA SER A 110 38.48 52.09 9.75
C SER A 110 37.10 52.21 9.10
N LYS A 111 36.90 53.17 8.19
CA LYS A 111 35.63 53.27 7.43
C LYS A 111 35.42 52.08 6.49
N ARG A 112 36.48 51.62 5.82
CA ARG A 112 36.41 50.43 4.95
C ARG A 112 36.09 49.16 5.77
N THR A 113 36.67 49.02 6.96
CA THR A 113 36.36 47.91 7.87
C THR A 113 34.90 47.93 8.33
N GLN A 114 34.35 49.10 8.70
CA GLN A 114 32.91 49.22 9.00
C GLN A 114 32.01 48.85 7.83
N GLN A 115 32.35 49.31 6.62
CA GLN A 115 31.59 48.97 5.43
C GLN A 115 31.56 47.45 5.21
N ALA A 116 32.71 46.79 5.37
CA ALA A 116 32.83 45.34 5.25
C ALA A 116 32.04 44.59 6.34
N THR A 117 32.06 45.06 7.60
CA THR A 117 31.24 44.42 8.65
C THR A 117 29.74 44.54 8.39
N ILE A 118 29.27 45.67 7.83
CA ILE A 118 27.87 45.83 7.42
C ILE A 118 27.50 44.84 6.31
N GLU A 119 28.36 44.66 5.30
CA GLU A 119 28.11 43.70 4.22
C GLU A 119 28.09 42.26 4.73
N ILE A 120 29.02 41.90 5.64
CA ILE A 120 29.03 40.57 6.25
C ILE A 120 27.77 40.37 7.11
N ASN A 121 27.34 41.35 7.90
CA ASN A 121 26.11 41.25 8.69
C ASN A 121 24.89 40.93 7.82
N LYS A 122 24.74 41.57 6.65
CA LYS A 122 23.67 41.25 5.70
C LYS A 122 23.74 39.81 5.19
N MET A 123 24.94 39.29 4.95
CA MET A 123 25.11 37.89 4.55
C MET A 123 24.71 36.93 5.68
N ILE A 124 25.04 37.26 6.94
CA ILE A 124 24.64 36.46 8.11
C ILE A 124 23.13 36.52 8.35
N GLU A 125 22.48 37.68 8.17
CA GLU A 125 21.01 37.80 8.23
C GLU A 125 20.32 36.92 7.17
N ASN A 126 20.86 36.88 5.95
CA ASN A 126 20.36 35.99 4.90
C ASN A 126 20.54 34.51 5.30
N LEU A 127 21.73 34.12 5.79
CA LEU A 127 21.98 32.77 6.29
C LEU A 127 21.01 32.37 7.40
N ASP A 128 20.70 33.27 8.33
CA ASP A 128 19.71 33.02 9.39
C ASP A 128 18.31 32.81 8.83
N GLN A 129 17.90 33.61 7.85
CA GLN A 129 16.61 33.44 7.18
C GLN A 129 16.53 32.06 6.51
N THR A 130 17.51 31.72 5.68
CA THR A 130 17.56 30.41 5.00
C THR A 130 17.62 29.25 5.99
N SER A 131 18.33 29.42 7.12
CA SER A 131 18.35 28.42 8.20
C SER A 131 16.97 28.18 8.81
N ASN A 132 16.19 29.24 9.05
CA ASN A 132 14.85 29.12 9.60
C ASN A 132 13.88 28.51 8.58
N GLU A 133 14.03 28.82 7.30
CA GLU A 133 13.24 28.20 6.21
C GLU A 133 13.53 26.70 6.11
N LEU A 134 14.80 26.29 6.21
CA LEU A 134 15.21 24.89 6.27
C LEU A 134 14.55 24.16 7.44
N ILE A 135 14.58 24.74 8.65
CA ILE A 135 13.98 24.14 9.85
C ILE A 135 12.47 23.94 9.66
N LYS A 136 11.76 24.95 9.13
CA LYS A 136 10.31 24.82 8.84
C LYS A 136 10.01 23.73 7.81
N SER A 137 10.82 23.64 6.76
CA SER A 137 10.67 22.58 5.75
C SER A 137 10.89 21.20 6.35
N VAL A 138 11.87 21.08 7.25
CA VAL A 138 12.14 19.85 8.00
C VAL A 138 10.94 19.48 8.89
N GLU A 139 10.38 20.41 9.66
CA GLU A 139 9.20 20.18 10.49
C GLU A 139 8.00 19.69 9.66
N SER A 140 7.76 20.30 8.50
CA SER A 140 6.72 19.86 7.57
C SER A 140 6.98 18.42 7.06
N ASN A 141 8.22 18.11 6.70
CA ASN A 141 8.58 16.77 6.23
C ASN A 141 8.43 15.69 7.31
N ILE A 142 8.71 16.00 8.57
CA ILE A 142 8.45 15.09 9.71
C ILE A 142 6.96 14.77 9.79
N SER A 143 6.10 15.80 9.71
CA SER A 143 4.64 15.60 9.75
C SER A 143 4.16 14.72 8.59
N SER A 144 4.59 15.03 7.36
CA SER A 144 4.21 14.26 6.16
C SER A 144 4.70 12.82 6.22
N THR A 145 5.93 12.59 6.71
CA THR A 145 6.47 11.23 6.87
C THR A 145 5.67 10.44 7.91
N GLY A 146 5.22 11.09 8.99
CA GLY A 146 4.35 10.47 10.00
C GLY A 146 2.98 10.06 9.43
N GLU A 147 2.37 10.88 8.57
CA GLU A 147 1.13 10.54 7.87
C GLU A 147 1.34 9.35 6.92
N MET A 148 2.44 9.36 6.15
CA MET A 148 2.76 8.27 5.23
C MET A 148 2.98 6.93 5.94
N LEU A 149 3.61 6.94 7.12
CA LEU A 149 3.77 5.73 7.94
C LEU A 149 2.42 5.18 8.42
N LYS A 150 1.50 6.06 8.83
CA LYS A 150 0.14 5.66 9.20
C LYS A 150 -0.63 5.06 8.02
N ASP A 151 -0.48 5.62 6.83
CA ASP A 151 -1.09 5.08 5.61
C ASP A 151 -0.50 3.70 5.26
N ALA A 152 0.80 3.52 5.41
CA ALA A 152 1.45 2.22 5.24
C ALA A 152 0.88 1.15 6.19
N GLU A 153 0.65 1.50 7.46
CA GLU A 153 -0.01 0.61 8.43
C GLU A 153 -1.44 0.25 8.02
N ASN A 154 -2.22 1.22 7.54
CA ASN A 154 -3.59 0.99 7.06
C ASN A 154 -3.61 0.07 5.83
N ILE A 155 -2.65 0.24 4.91
CA ILE A 155 -2.50 -0.63 3.74
C ILE A 155 -2.16 -2.05 4.21
N LYS A 156 -1.20 -2.20 5.13
CA LYS A 156 -0.83 -3.52 5.70
C LYS A 156 -2.03 -4.23 6.34
N PHE A 157 -2.85 -3.51 7.10
CA PHE A 157 -4.08 -4.06 7.66
C PHE A 157 -5.06 -4.53 6.57
N SER A 158 -5.25 -3.72 5.54
CA SER A 158 -6.14 -4.05 4.41
C SER A 158 -5.64 -5.27 3.63
N MET A 159 -4.33 -5.39 3.43
CA MET A 159 -3.69 -6.54 2.77
C MET A 159 -3.87 -7.83 3.57
N ASN A 160 -3.73 -7.77 4.90
CA ASN A 160 -4.02 -8.93 5.76
C ASN A 160 -5.47 -9.40 5.65
N ASN A 161 -6.43 -8.47 5.61
CA ASN A 161 -7.84 -8.82 5.40
C ASN A 161 -8.06 -9.46 4.01
N MET A 162 -7.40 -8.90 2.99
CA MET A 162 -7.50 -9.41 1.62
C MET A 162 -6.92 -10.83 1.50
N SER A 163 -5.81 -11.13 2.17
CA SER A 163 -5.29 -12.49 2.29
C SER A 163 -6.32 -13.43 2.94
N GLY A 164 -6.97 -13.00 4.02
CA GLY A 164 -8.05 -13.77 4.64
C GLY A 164 -9.20 -14.07 3.69
N TYR A 165 -9.60 -13.10 2.86
CA TYR A 165 -10.65 -13.29 1.86
C TYR A 165 -10.26 -14.28 0.76
N PHE A 166 -9.02 -14.24 0.26
CA PHE A 166 -8.56 -15.21 -0.75
C PHE A 166 -8.41 -16.62 -0.18
N GLN A 167 -7.99 -16.75 1.07
CA GLN A 167 -7.97 -18.02 1.78
C GLN A 167 -9.39 -18.61 1.86
N ASP A 168 -10.39 -17.83 2.29
CA ASP A 168 -11.78 -18.30 2.36
C ASP A 168 -12.33 -18.63 0.97
N LEU A 169 -12.02 -17.80 -0.04
CA LEU A 169 -12.41 -18.05 -1.43
C LEU A 169 -11.85 -19.38 -1.95
N SER A 170 -10.58 -19.68 -1.69
CA SER A 170 -9.93 -20.94 -2.07
C SER A 170 -10.62 -22.15 -1.41
N VAL A 171 -10.95 -22.05 -0.11
CA VAL A 171 -11.71 -23.10 0.61
C VAL A 171 -13.10 -23.30 0.02
N LYS A 172 -13.88 -22.23 -0.15
CA LYS A 172 -15.26 -22.31 -0.71
C LYS A 172 -15.28 -22.89 -2.11
N THR A 173 -14.27 -22.56 -2.90
CA THR A 173 -14.16 -23.02 -4.27
C THR A 173 -13.81 -24.50 -4.35
N ASN A 174 -12.95 -24.99 -3.44
CA ASN A 174 -12.70 -26.41 -3.27
C ASN A 174 -13.96 -27.19 -2.84
N ASP A 175 -14.78 -26.62 -1.95
CA ASP A 175 -16.07 -27.21 -1.56
C ASP A 175 -17.03 -27.32 -2.75
N ILE A 176 -17.10 -26.28 -3.60
CA ILE A 176 -17.94 -26.28 -4.81
C ILE A 176 -17.49 -27.37 -5.79
N SER A 177 -16.18 -27.49 -6.06
CA SER A 177 -15.66 -28.55 -6.93
C SER A 177 -16.00 -29.95 -6.38
N THR A 178 -15.80 -30.17 -5.08
CA THR A 178 -16.13 -31.44 -4.41
C THR A 178 -17.64 -31.76 -4.51
N ALA A 179 -18.50 -30.76 -4.31
CA ALA A 179 -19.95 -30.90 -4.44
C ALA A 179 -20.37 -31.19 -5.89
N ALA A 180 -19.75 -30.54 -6.87
CA ALA A 180 -19.98 -30.78 -8.30
C ALA A 180 -19.59 -32.21 -8.70
N MET A 181 -18.41 -32.69 -8.29
CA MET A 181 -17.99 -34.08 -8.52
C MET A 181 -18.97 -35.10 -7.91
N SER A 182 -19.46 -34.81 -6.71
CA SER A 182 -20.49 -35.64 -6.05
C SER A 182 -21.80 -35.66 -6.84
N GLN A 183 -22.25 -34.52 -7.36
CA GLN A 183 -23.46 -34.45 -8.20
C GLN A 183 -23.29 -35.19 -9.53
N ILE A 184 -22.10 -35.19 -10.14
CA ILE A 184 -21.80 -36.00 -11.34
C ILE A 184 -21.99 -37.48 -11.01
N SER A 185 -21.42 -37.94 -9.90
CA SER A 185 -21.54 -39.34 -9.45
C SER A 185 -23.01 -39.73 -9.21
N VAL A 186 -23.77 -38.89 -8.50
CA VAL A 186 -25.21 -39.12 -8.26
C VAL A 186 -26.01 -39.12 -9.56
N SER A 187 -25.69 -38.23 -10.50
CA SER A 187 -26.36 -38.17 -11.82
C SER A 187 -26.12 -39.42 -12.65
N GLN A 188 -24.89 -39.97 -12.61
CA GLN A 188 -24.56 -41.22 -13.28
C GLN A 188 -25.32 -42.40 -12.67
N GLN A 189 -25.37 -42.49 -11.34
CA GLN A 189 -26.16 -43.51 -10.64
C GLN A 189 -27.64 -43.42 -11.00
N LEU A 190 -28.21 -42.21 -11.02
CA LEU A 190 -29.60 -41.98 -11.41
C LEU A 190 -29.87 -42.41 -12.86
N ALA A 191 -28.97 -42.10 -13.78
CA ALA A 191 -29.09 -42.54 -15.18
C ALA A 191 -29.11 -44.08 -15.28
N THR A 192 -28.26 -44.78 -14.52
CA THR A 192 -28.27 -46.24 -14.45
C THR A 192 -29.58 -46.77 -13.84
N SER A 193 -30.04 -46.20 -12.72
CA SER A 193 -31.30 -46.61 -12.09
C SER A 193 -32.51 -46.40 -13.00
N LEU A 194 -32.54 -45.31 -13.79
CA LEU A 194 -33.59 -45.06 -14.78
C LEU A 194 -33.55 -46.09 -15.92
N GLY A 195 -32.36 -46.51 -16.36
CA GLY A 195 -32.21 -47.59 -17.32
C GLY A 195 -32.81 -48.91 -16.82
N ILE A 196 -32.45 -49.30 -15.59
CA ILE A 196 -32.99 -50.52 -14.93
C ILE A 196 -34.51 -50.40 -14.76
N PHE A 197 -35.02 -49.23 -14.36
CA PHE A 197 -36.45 -49.00 -14.21
C PHE A 197 -37.20 -49.13 -15.54
N SER A 198 -36.65 -48.58 -16.62
CA SER A 198 -37.22 -48.69 -17.97
C SER A 198 -37.31 -50.16 -18.41
N GLU A 199 -36.24 -50.93 -18.23
CA GLU A 199 -36.20 -52.36 -18.54
C GLU A 199 -37.23 -53.14 -17.71
N SER A 200 -37.32 -52.87 -16.40
CA SER A 200 -38.33 -53.47 -15.52
C SER A 200 -39.76 -53.12 -15.92
N SER A 201 -40.00 -51.88 -16.37
CA SER A 201 -41.31 -51.44 -16.86
C SER A 201 -41.69 -52.15 -18.15
N GLU A 202 -40.75 -52.36 -19.06
CA GLU A 202 -40.95 -53.12 -20.30
C GLU A 202 -41.28 -54.60 -19.99
N GLN A 203 -40.53 -55.22 -19.09
CA GLN A 203 -40.81 -56.59 -18.63
C GLN A 203 -42.19 -56.73 -17.97
N SER A 204 -42.62 -55.71 -17.22
CA SER A 204 -43.95 -55.68 -16.60
C SER A 204 -45.06 -55.59 -17.64
N LEU A 205 -44.89 -54.76 -18.68
CA LEU A 205 -45.82 -54.68 -19.81
C LEU A 205 -45.91 -56.02 -20.57
N MET A 206 -44.78 -56.67 -20.79
CA MET A 206 -44.74 -58.00 -21.43
C MET A 206 -45.48 -59.03 -20.58
N SER A 207 -45.26 -59.03 -19.26
CA SER A 207 -45.94 -59.92 -18.33
C SER A 207 -47.46 -59.68 -18.28
N LEU A 208 -47.89 -58.41 -18.32
CA LEU A 208 -49.32 -58.05 -18.42
C LEU A 208 -49.95 -58.55 -19.73
N THR A 209 -49.21 -58.48 -20.83
CA THR A 209 -49.67 -58.98 -22.13
C THR A 209 -49.86 -60.50 -22.10
N VAL A 210 -48.91 -61.23 -21.50
CA VAL A 210 -49.02 -62.68 -21.29
C VAL A 210 -50.20 -63.01 -20.39
N LEU A 211 -50.34 -62.32 -19.25
CA LEU A 211 -51.45 -62.52 -18.31
C LEU A 211 -52.82 -62.30 -18.97
N ASN A 212 -52.93 -61.29 -19.84
CA ASN A 212 -54.17 -61.03 -20.56
C ASN A 212 -54.51 -62.16 -21.55
N LYS A 213 -53.50 -62.72 -22.23
CA LYS A 213 -53.66 -63.91 -23.10
C LYS A 213 -54.04 -65.17 -22.31
N ASP A 214 -53.45 -65.36 -21.13
CA ASP A 214 -53.80 -66.48 -20.24
C ASP A 214 -55.24 -66.34 -19.73
N LYS A 215 -55.66 -65.12 -19.38
CA LYS A 215 -57.04 -64.80 -19.03
C LYS A 215 -58.01 -65.14 -20.17
N GLU A 216 -57.72 -64.74 -21.41
CA GLU A 216 -58.55 -65.10 -22.58
C GLU A 216 -58.66 -66.62 -22.77
N SER A 217 -57.54 -67.33 -22.59
CA SER A 217 -57.50 -68.80 -22.68
C SER A 217 -58.33 -69.47 -21.59
N LEU A 218 -58.27 -68.97 -20.34
CA LEU A 218 -59.11 -69.45 -19.23
C LEU A 218 -60.60 -69.23 -19.50
N ILE A 219 -60.97 -68.06 -20.04
CA ILE A 219 -62.36 -67.78 -20.44
C ILE A 219 -62.81 -68.80 -21.50
N ALA A 220 -61.97 -69.05 -22.51
CA ALA A 220 -62.28 -70.04 -23.55
C ALA A 220 -62.49 -71.46 -22.97
N VAL A 221 -61.61 -71.90 -22.06
CA VAL A 221 -61.75 -73.21 -21.39
C VAL A 221 -62.99 -73.26 -20.51
N SER A 222 -63.33 -72.19 -19.78
CA SER A 222 -64.56 -72.11 -18.98
C SER A 222 -65.80 -72.30 -19.85
N VAL A 223 -65.86 -71.62 -20.99
CA VAL A 223 -66.98 -71.75 -21.95
C VAL A 223 -67.08 -73.18 -22.48
N GLN A 224 -65.96 -73.79 -22.86
CA GLN A 224 -65.93 -75.19 -23.31
C GLN A 224 -66.41 -76.17 -22.22
N LEU A 225 -66.04 -75.92 -20.97
CA LEU A 225 -66.47 -76.75 -19.84
C LEU A 225 -67.98 -76.62 -19.60
N ASP A 226 -68.51 -75.40 -19.67
CA ASP A 226 -69.95 -75.13 -19.57
C ASP A 226 -70.74 -75.84 -20.69
N ASP A 227 -70.25 -75.79 -21.93
CA ASP A 227 -70.83 -76.51 -23.07
C ASP A 227 -70.79 -78.05 -22.87
N CYS A 228 -69.68 -78.57 -22.34
CA CYS A 228 -69.55 -80.01 -22.06
C CYS A 228 -70.51 -80.46 -20.95
N LEU A 229 -70.69 -79.65 -19.90
CA LEU A 229 -71.65 -79.91 -18.83
C LEU A 229 -73.10 -79.82 -19.31
N ALA A 230 -73.41 -78.88 -20.22
CA ALA A 230 -74.73 -78.78 -20.84
C ALA A 230 -75.05 -80.03 -21.68
N ASN A 231 -74.10 -80.52 -22.47
CA ASN A 231 -74.25 -81.75 -23.25
C ASN A 231 -74.38 -83.01 -22.36
N TYR A 232 -73.67 -83.06 -21.24
CA TYR A 232 -73.78 -84.17 -20.28
C TYR A 232 -75.14 -84.21 -19.56
N LYS A 233 -75.79 -83.05 -19.33
CA LYS A 233 -77.15 -82.99 -18.76
C LYS A 233 -78.27 -83.37 -19.74
N HIS A 234 -77.96 -83.49 -21.04
CA HIS A 234 -78.90 -83.88 -22.09
C HIS A 234 -78.68 -85.31 -22.62
N SER A 235 -77.71 -86.04 -22.08
CA SER A 235 -77.58 -87.51 -22.20
C SER A 235 -78.20 -88.21 -20.99
#